data_AF-A0A8B8DHZ3-F1
#
_entry.id   AF-A0A8B8DHZ3-F1
#
_cell.length_a   1.000
_cell.length_b   1.000
_cell.length_c   1.000
_cell.angle_alpha   90.00
_cell.angle_beta   90.00
_cell.angle_gamma   90.00
#
_symmetry.space_group_name_H-M   'P 1'
#
loop_
_entity.id
_entity.type
_entity.pdbx_description
1 polymer ?
#
loop_
_entity_poly.entity_id
_entity_poly.type
_entity_poly.pdbx_seq_one_letter_code
_entity_poly.pdbx_strand_id
1 'polypeptide(L)'
;MKKLENNMTKIEEKVKAVNRQMETLENFVTETEEKVEETKKQIKTLENDMTKTGGKIKGVETNMKTLQNALFKTKEKLDGKDEEIKNINNYIACFLLAKVVHAIFSVYMYTLLKLTGIYKATGPGHRIDVHRLSFDTISENLKGKGLKTGLLIVSFHPSSQQFHHGALNAVSELMKTSPVKVLVQSSEDLMDIEPHKLVIIFVDFNDRKIILENEETEVGDLRNQTTKLFKFLGCDVFVVYCKDKGSQDLPPNNLYNPRLQSIERHPVLSELKRKNRVLSINDKFHPHQVELLKQSCQQL
;
A
#
# COMPACT_ATOMS: atom_id res chain seq x y z
N MET A 1 -17.29 -4.62 -109.84
CA MET A 1 -17.92 -5.76 -109.12
C MET A 1 -16.91 -6.63 -108.38
N LYS A 2 -15.99 -7.37 -109.03
CA LYS A 2 -15.04 -8.29 -108.34
C LYS A 2 -14.28 -7.74 -107.13
N LYS A 3 -13.81 -6.48 -107.17
CA LYS A 3 -13.09 -5.84 -106.04
C LYS A 3 -13.98 -5.61 -104.81
N LEU A 4 -15.26 -5.31 -105.04
CA LEU A 4 -16.25 -5.09 -103.97
C LEU A 4 -16.60 -6.42 -103.29
N GLU A 5 -16.82 -7.45 -104.11
CA GLU A 5 -17.11 -8.82 -103.67
C GLU A 5 -15.99 -9.39 -102.79
N ASN A 6 -14.73 -9.18 -103.21
CA ASN A 6 -13.55 -9.62 -102.46
C ASN A 6 -13.33 -8.84 -101.15
N ASN A 7 -13.78 -7.58 -101.09
CA ASN A 7 -13.77 -6.82 -99.84
C ASN A 7 -14.88 -7.29 -98.89
N MET A 8 -16.05 -7.66 -99.43
CA MET A 8 -17.19 -8.12 -98.64
C MET A 8 -16.90 -9.46 -97.96
N THR A 9 -16.29 -10.41 -98.67
CA THR A 9 -15.82 -11.67 -98.07
C THR A 9 -14.78 -11.46 -96.97
N LYS A 10 -13.80 -10.56 -97.17
CA LYS A 10 -12.83 -10.20 -96.11
C LYS A 10 -13.48 -9.58 -94.88
N ILE A 11 -14.54 -8.79 -95.07
CA ILE A 11 -15.30 -8.21 -93.95
C ILE A 11 -16.07 -9.32 -93.21
N GLU A 12 -16.74 -10.23 -93.91
CA GLU A 12 -17.43 -11.37 -93.29
C GLU A 12 -16.48 -12.25 -92.46
N GLU A 13 -15.28 -12.53 -92.97
CA GLU A 13 -14.26 -13.28 -92.23
C GLU A 13 -13.84 -12.56 -90.95
N LYS A 14 -13.63 -11.24 -91.01
CA LYS A 14 -13.30 -10.43 -89.83
C LYS A 14 -14.45 -10.40 -88.83
N VAL A 15 -15.70 -10.26 -89.28
CA VAL A 15 -16.88 -10.29 -88.41
C VAL A 15 -16.98 -11.64 -87.69
N LYS A 16 -16.80 -12.75 -88.42
CA LYS A 16 -16.77 -14.09 -87.81
C LYS A 16 -15.65 -14.25 -86.79
N ALA A 17 -14.46 -13.70 -87.06
CA ALA A 17 -13.34 -13.73 -86.13
C ALA A 17 -13.63 -12.93 -84.85
N VAL A 18 -14.19 -11.72 -84.99
CA VAL A 18 -14.62 -10.89 -83.85
C VAL A 18 -15.69 -11.60 -83.03
N ASN A 19 -16.66 -12.26 -83.67
CA ASN A 19 -17.71 -12.98 -82.94
C ASN A 19 -17.15 -14.11 -82.05
N ARG A 20 -16.18 -14.88 -82.57
CA ARG A 20 -15.49 -15.92 -81.78
C ARG A 20 -14.70 -15.33 -80.61
N GLN A 21 -14.07 -14.17 -80.81
CA GLN A 21 -13.38 -13.46 -79.72
C GLN A 21 -14.37 -12.97 -78.66
N MET A 22 -15.54 -12.48 -79.07
CA MET A 22 -16.61 -12.05 -78.17
C MET A 22 -17.12 -13.22 -77.32
N GLU A 23 -17.41 -14.37 -77.92
CA GLU A 23 -17.81 -15.60 -77.20
C GLU A 23 -16.74 -16.07 -76.21
N THR A 24 -15.46 -15.98 -76.60
CA THR A 24 -14.34 -16.32 -75.72
C THR A 24 -14.25 -15.37 -74.52
N LEU A 25 -14.47 -14.07 -74.76
CA LEU A 25 -14.45 -13.06 -73.71
C LEU A 25 -15.63 -13.22 -72.74
N GLU A 26 -16.82 -13.53 -73.25
CA GLU A 26 -18.02 -13.74 -72.43
C GLU A 26 -17.85 -14.93 -71.47
N ASN A 27 -17.27 -16.03 -71.96
CA ASN A 27 -16.92 -17.17 -71.12
C ASN A 27 -15.90 -16.80 -70.04
N PHE A 28 -14.87 -16.02 -70.40
CA PHE A 28 -13.85 -15.57 -69.44
C PHE A 28 -14.43 -14.65 -68.36
N VAL A 29 -15.34 -13.74 -68.74
CA VAL A 29 -16.04 -12.86 -67.80
C VAL A 29 -16.87 -13.69 -66.83
N THR A 30 -17.64 -14.66 -67.32
CA THR A 30 -18.49 -15.53 -66.49
C THR A 30 -17.65 -16.33 -65.49
N GLU A 31 -16.55 -16.96 -65.94
CA GLU A 31 -15.64 -17.70 -65.06
C GLU A 31 -14.98 -16.78 -64.01
N THR A 32 -14.69 -15.53 -64.38
CA THR A 32 -14.13 -14.54 -63.46
C THR A 32 -15.16 -14.12 -62.40
N GLU A 33 -16.41 -13.90 -62.78
CA GLU A 33 -17.50 -13.56 -61.85
C GLU A 33 -17.72 -14.68 -60.82
N GLU A 34 -17.70 -15.95 -61.25
CA GLU A 34 -17.82 -17.10 -60.36
C GLU A 34 -16.68 -17.14 -59.32
N LYS A 35 -15.43 -16.93 -59.77
CA LYS A 35 -14.26 -16.88 -58.88
C LYS A 35 -14.32 -15.71 -57.91
N VAL A 36 -14.83 -14.56 -58.34
CA VAL A 36 -15.02 -13.39 -57.46
C VAL A 36 -16.03 -13.68 -56.37
N GLU A 37 -17.16 -14.33 -56.70
CA GLU A 37 -18.19 -14.66 -55.71
C GLU A 37 -17.73 -15.75 -54.73
N GLU A 38 -16.92 -16.72 -55.20
CA GLU A 38 -16.26 -17.69 -54.32
C GLU A 38 -15.29 -17.00 -53.34
N THR A 39 -14.45 -16.10 -53.86
CA THR A 39 -13.50 -15.32 -53.03
C THR A 39 -14.23 -14.51 -51.97
N LYS A 40 -15.37 -13.90 -52.31
CA LYS A 40 -16.20 -13.13 -51.39
C LYS A 40 -16.76 -13.98 -50.26
N LYS A 41 -17.17 -15.23 -50.54
CA LYS A 41 -17.60 -16.18 -49.51
C LYS A 41 -16.45 -16.55 -48.58
N GLN A 42 -15.27 -16.80 -49.12
CA GLN A 42 -14.07 -17.10 -48.33
C GLN A 42 -13.68 -15.95 -47.40
N ILE A 43 -13.74 -14.70 -47.87
CA ILE A 43 -13.47 -13.50 -47.06
C ILE A 43 -14.44 -13.40 -45.88
N LYS A 44 -15.75 -13.61 -46.11
CA LYS A 44 -16.75 -13.59 -45.02
C LYS A 44 -16.48 -14.66 -43.95
N THR A 45 -16.08 -15.86 -44.36
CA THR A 45 -15.70 -16.92 -43.42
C THR A 45 -14.48 -16.50 -42.60
N LEU A 46 -13.47 -15.91 -43.24
CA LEU A 46 -12.25 -15.44 -42.59
C LEU A 46 -12.53 -14.32 -41.57
N GLU A 47 -13.41 -13.37 -41.89
CA GLU A 47 -13.83 -12.30 -40.96
C GLU A 47 -14.49 -12.87 -39.70
N ASN A 48 -15.36 -13.87 -39.85
CA ASN A 48 -16.01 -14.53 -38.71
C ASN A 48 -14.99 -15.28 -37.83
N ASP A 49 -14.02 -15.96 -38.42
CA ASP A 49 -12.96 -16.64 -37.66
C ASP A 49 -12.04 -15.64 -36.95
N MET A 50 -11.76 -14.50 -37.59
CA MET A 50 -10.95 -13.43 -37.00
C MET A 50 -11.65 -12.79 -35.80
N THR A 51 -12.96 -12.51 -35.89
CA THR A 51 -13.73 -11.95 -34.76
C THR A 51 -13.81 -12.94 -33.59
N LYS A 52 -14.05 -14.23 -33.86
CA LYS A 52 -14.04 -15.29 -32.83
C LYS A 52 -12.67 -15.42 -32.15
N THR A 53 -11.59 -15.35 -32.94
CA THR A 53 -10.22 -15.39 -32.42
C THR A 53 -9.89 -14.15 -31.58
N GLY A 54 -10.31 -12.95 -32.02
CA GLY A 54 -10.17 -11.72 -31.24
C GLY A 54 -10.87 -11.79 -29.88
N GLY A 55 -12.06 -12.41 -29.81
CA GLY A 55 -12.76 -12.68 -28.56
C GLY A 55 -11.97 -13.59 -27.61
N LYS A 56 -11.39 -14.68 -28.13
CA LYS A 56 -10.55 -15.59 -27.34
C LYS A 56 -9.31 -14.89 -26.80
N ILE A 57 -8.63 -14.07 -27.62
CA ILE A 57 -7.45 -13.30 -27.21
C ILE A 57 -7.78 -12.36 -26.04
N LYS A 58 -8.91 -11.63 -26.11
CA LYS A 58 -9.36 -10.77 -25.01
C LYS A 58 -9.59 -11.57 -23.72
N GLY A 59 -10.18 -12.76 -23.82
CA GLY A 59 -10.36 -13.66 -22.67
C GLY A 59 -9.04 -14.14 -22.07
N VAL A 60 -8.05 -14.45 -22.90
CA VAL A 60 -6.69 -14.79 -22.43
C VAL A 60 -6.05 -13.60 -21.72
N GLU A 61 -6.17 -12.39 -22.26
CA GLU A 61 -5.64 -11.17 -21.64
C GLU A 61 -6.23 -10.93 -20.24
N THR A 62 -7.55 -11.08 -20.08
CA THR A 62 -8.21 -10.94 -18.77
C THR A 62 -7.75 -12.01 -17.77
N ASN A 63 -7.57 -13.25 -18.23
CA ASN A 63 -7.07 -14.33 -17.39
C ASN A 63 -5.63 -14.08 -16.96
N MET A 64 -4.78 -13.57 -17.86
CA MET A 64 -3.38 -13.25 -17.58
C MET A 64 -3.25 -12.13 -16.54
N LYS A 65 -4.07 -11.07 -16.63
CA LYS A 65 -4.13 -10.01 -15.61
C LYS A 65 -4.55 -10.56 -14.23
N THR A 66 -5.52 -11.47 -14.21
CA THR A 66 -5.98 -12.11 -12.96
C THR A 66 -4.87 -12.98 -12.35
N LEU A 67 -4.18 -13.77 -13.18
CA LEU A 67 -3.07 -14.61 -12.74
C LEU A 67 -1.89 -13.77 -12.21
N GLN A 68 -1.56 -12.66 -12.88
CA GLN A 68 -0.52 -11.73 -12.44
C GLN A 68 -0.83 -11.16 -11.05
N ASN A 69 -2.08 -10.74 -10.82
CA ASN A 69 -2.51 -10.24 -9.52
C ASN A 69 -2.45 -11.33 -8.43
N ALA A 70 -2.79 -12.58 -8.78
CA ALA A 70 -2.69 -13.71 -7.84
C ALA A 70 -1.22 -14.01 -7.48
N LEU A 71 -0.31 -14.01 -8.47
CA LEU A 71 1.13 -14.20 -8.24
C LEU A 71 1.70 -13.11 -7.34
N PHE A 72 1.31 -11.85 -7.53
CA PHE A 72 1.78 -10.74 -6.69
C PHE A 72 1.37 -10.94 -5.22
N LYS A 73 0.11 -11.31 -4.97
CA LYS A 73 -0.37 -11.62 -3.61
C LYS A 73 0.35 -12.81 -2.98
N THR A 74 0.66 -13.84 -3.76
CA THR A 74 1.41 -15.00 -3.26
C THR A 74 2.84 -14.61 -2.91
N LYS A 75 3.49 -13.78 -3.73
CA LYS A 75 4.83 -13.25 -3.46
C LYS A 75 4.86 -12.43 -2.18
N GLU A 76 3.92 -11.50 -2.00
CA GLU A 76 3.80 -10.70 -0.77
C GLU A 76 3.65 -11.58 0.49
N LYS A 77 2.85 -12.66 0.41
CA LYS A 77 2.72 -13.62 1.51
C LYS A 77 4.01 -14.37 1.81
N LEU A 78 4.81 -14.67 0.78
CA LEU A 78 6.07 -15.38 0.93
C LEU A 78 7.11 -14.47 1.61
N ASP A 79 7.23 -13.23 1.12
CA ASP A 79 8.14 -12.22 1.69
C ASP A 79 7.80 -11.94 3.17
N GLY A 80 6.50 -11.91 3.52
CA GLY A 80 6.06 -11.79 4.92
C GLY A 80 6.48 -12.98 5.80
N LYS A 81 6.39 -14.21 5.28
CA LYS A 81 6.84 -15.41 6.01
C LYS A 81 8.36 -15.44 6.20
N ASP A 82 9.13 -14.96 5.23
CA ASP A 82 10.59 -14.87 5.35
C ASP A 82 10.99 -13.90 6.48
N GLU A 83 10.26 -12.81 6.65
CA GLU A 83 10.50 -11.86 7.74
C GLU A 83 10.08 -12.42 9.12
N GLU A 84 8.96 -13.16 9.19
CA GLU A 84 8.58 -13.91 10.39
C GLU A 84 9.66 -14.93 10.78
N ILE A 85 10.22 -15.66 9.80
CA ILE A 85 11.30 -16.63 10.02
C ILE A 85 12.56 -15.93 10.56
N LYS A 86 12.95 -14.77 10.01
CA LYS A 86 14.10 -14.01 10.54
C LYS A 86 13.88 -13.57 11.98
N ASN A 87 12.69 -13.08 12.31
CA ASN A 87 12.35 -12.63 13.66
C ASN A 87 12.38 -13.80 14.66
N ILE A 88 11.83 -14.95 14.29
CA ILE A 88 11.92 -16.19 15.09
C ILE A 88 13.38 -16.58 15.29
N ASN A 89 14.19 -16.55 14.24
CA ASN A 89 15.59 -16.93 14.32
C ASN A 89 16.39 -15.98 15.25
N ASN A 90 16.09 -14.68 15.19
CA ASN A 90 16.69 -13.69 16.09
C ASN A 90 16.26 -13.92 17.55
N TYR A 91 14.99 -14.23 17.79
CA TYR A 91 14.48 -14.55 19.13
C TYR A 91 15.17 -15.79 19.71
N ILE A 92 15.32 -16.85 18.92
CA ILE A 92 16.04 -18.08 19.31
C ILE A 92 17.49 -17.74 19.66
N ALA A 93 18.18 -16.94 18.84
CA ALA A 93 19.55 -16.51 19.10
C ALA A 93 19.68 -15.76 20.43
N CYS A 94 18.80 -14.78 20.68
CA CYS A 94 18.76 -14.04 21.96
C CYS A 94 18.49 -14.96 23.16
N PHE A 95 17.56 -15.91 23.03
CA PHE A 95 17.24 -16.85 24.10
C PHE A 95 18.45 -17.74 24.45
N LEU A 96 19.16 -18.24 23.44
CA LEU A 96 20.38 -19.05 23.64
C LEU A 96 21.49 -18.22 24.30
N LEU A 97 21.70 -16.97 23.85
CA LEU A 97 22.68 -16.07 24.46
C LEU A 97 22.35 -15.76 25.93
N ALA A 98 21.08 -15.51 26.25
CA ALA A 98 20.65 -15.26 27.62
C ALA A 98 20.92 -16.47 28.54
N LYS A 99 20.75 -17.71 28.04
CA LYS A 99 21.11 -18.93 28.79
C LYS A 99 22.60 -19.03 29.06
N VAL A 100 23.45 -18.67 28.09
CA VAL A 100 24.91 -18.63 28.27
C VAL A 100 25.31 -17.59 29.31
N VAL A 101 24.78 -16.37 29.21
CA VAL A 101 25.05 -15.29 30.19
C VAL A 101 24.60 -15.71 31.59
N HIS A 102 23.42 -16.33 31.72
CA HIS A 102 22.92 -16.81 33.01
C HIS A 102 23.83 -17.90 33.61
N ALA A 103 24.34 -18.83 32.79
CA ALA A 103 25.29 -19.84 33.25
C ALA A 103 26.60 -19.22 33.74
N ILE A 104 27.17 -18.26 32.99
CA ILE A 104 28.39 -17.53 33.38
C ILE A 104 28.17 -16.76 34.68
N PHE A 105 27.06 -16.03 34.78
CA PHE A 105 26.70 -15.26 35.98
C PHE A 105 26.50 -16.18 37.20
N SER A 106 25.90 -17.36 37.01
CA SER A 106 25.70 -18.34 38.08
C SER A 106 27.03 -18.87 38.62
N VAL A 107 27.99 -19.17 37.73
CA VAL A 107 29.35 -19.57 38.12
C VAL A 107 30.08 -18.43 38.84
N TYR A 108 29.98 -17.20 38.32
CA TYR A 108 30.57 -16.01 38.93
C TYR A 108 29.99 -15.72 40.33
N MET A 109 28.66 -15.76 40.49
CA MET A 109 28.03 -15.56 41.79
C MET A 109 28.36 -16.69 42.76
N TYR A 110 28.45 -17.94 42.30
CA TYR A 110 28.86 -19.06 43.13
C TYR A 110 30.30 -18.89 43.66
N THR A 111 31.24 -18.45 42.82
CA THR A 111 32.62 -18.18 43.28
C THR A 111 32.67 -16.99 44.23
N LEU A 112 31.88 -15.94 44.00
CA LEU A 112 31.78 -14.77 44.87
C LEU A 112 31.16 -15.10 46.24
N LEU A 113 30.10 -15.92 46.28
CA LEU A 113 29.51 -16.43 47.52
C LEU A 113 30.51 -17.29 48.30
N LYS A 114 31.27 -18.15 47.60
CA LYS A 114 32.29 -18.99 48.23
C LYS A 114 33.45 -18.17 48.80
N LEU A 115 33.74 -17.00 48.23
CA LEU A 115 34.78 -16.08 48.71
C LEU A 115 34.36 -15.21 49.90
N THR A 116 33.07 -14.84 49.98
CA THR A 116 32.58 -13.81 50.92
C THR A 116 31.91 -14.35 52.17
N GLY A 117 31.63 -15.66 52.28
CA GLY A 117 31.29 -16.30 53.55
C GLY A 117 30.06 -15.75 54.29
N ILE A 118 29.07 -15.20 53.57
CA ILE A 118 27.84 -14.66 54.17
C ILE A 118 26.65 -15.49 53.70
N TYR A 119 26.15 -16.37 54.58
CA TYR A 119 24.81 -16.92 54.50
C TYR A 119 23.95 -16.30 55.60
N LYS A 120 22.99 -15.46 55.21
CA LYS A 120 21.74 -15.31 55.96
C LYS A 120 20.57 -15.34 54.99
N ALA A 121 19.59 -16.13 55.40
CA ALA A 121 18.42 -16.53 54.67
C ALA A 121 17.48 -15.38 54.32
N THR A 122 16.92 -15.43 53.12
CA THR A 122 15.55 -14.98 52.81
C THR A 122 14.98 -15.89 51.73
N GLY A 123 13.75 -16.35 51.96
CA GLY A 123 13.07 -17.43 51.24
C GLY A 123 12.62 -17.11 49.82
N PRO A 124 11.92 -18.07 49.17
CA PRO A 124 11.71 -18.08 47.74
C PRO A 124 10.47 -17.30 47.32
N GLY A 125 10.54 -16.65 46.16
CA GLY A 125 9.36 -16.24 45.40
C GLY A 125 9.29 -14.75 45.09
N HIS A 126 10.09 -14.31 44.12
CA HIS A 126 9.66 -13.19 43.29
C HIS A 126 9.88 -13.60 41.83
N ARG A 127 8.77 -13.93 41.16
CA ARG A 127 8.71 -13.96 39.72
C ARG A 127 9.11 -12.57 39.25
N ILE A 128 10.10 -12.50 38.37
CA ILE A 128 10.36 -11.28 37.59
C ILE A 128 9.18 -11.19 36.63
N ASP A 129 8.11 -10.52 37.07
CA ASP A 129 7.14 -9.96 36.14
C ASP A 129 7.88 -8.87 35.37
N VAL A 130 8.03 -9.10 34.06
CA VAL A 130 8.41 -8.04 33.13
C VAL A 130 7.29 -7.02 33.22
N HIS A 131 7.55 -5.96 33.98
CA HIS A 131 6.60 -4.91 34.32
C HIS A 131 6.27 -4.12 33.04
N ARG A 132 5.34 -4.63 32.23
CA ARG A 132 4.70 -3.83 31.18
C ARG A 132 3.93 -2.74 31.92
N LEU A 133 4.36 -1.48 31.78
CA LEU A 133 3.66 -0.34 32.40
C LEU A 133 2.20 -0.36 31.94
N SER A 134 1.27 -0.33 32.89
CA SER A 134 -0.15 -0.30 32.57
C SER A 134 -0.53 1.05 31.96
N PHE A 135 -1.52 1.04 31.05
CA PHE A 135 -2.07 2.26 30.46
C PHE A 135 -2.46 3.29 31.52
N ASP A 136 -3.04 2.84 32.63
CA ASP A 136 -3.44 3.69 33.75
C ASP A 136 -2.26 4.46 34.34
N THR A 137 -1.14 3.76 34.61
CA THR A 137 0.08 4.36 35.16
C THR A 137 0.63 5.47 34.26
N ILE A 138 0.70 5.19 32.95
CA ILE A 138 1.19 6.17 31.96
C ILE A 138 0.23 7.36 31.89
N SER A 139 -1.07 7.09 31.87
CA SER A 139 -2.09 8.13 31.75
C SER A 139 -2.14 9.07 32.96
N GLU A 140 -1.96 8.56 34.18
CA GLU A 140 -1.92 9.36 35.40
C GLU A 140 -0.68 10.25 35.45
N ASN A 141 0.48 9.69 35.08
CA ASN A 141 1.72 10.46 35.00
C ASN A 141 1.59 11.64 34.03
N LEU A 142 1.08 11.38 32.83
CA LEU A 142 0.95 12.40 31.79
C LEU A 142 -0.14 13.43 32.08
N LYS A 143 -1.23 13.05 32.76
CA LYS A 143 -2.22 14.00 33.27
C LYS A 143 -1.59 15.02 34.21
N GLY A 144 -0.68 14.58 35.07
CA GLY A 144 0.04 15.46 36.00
C GLY A 144 0.91 16.52 35.31
N LYS A 145 1.36 16.29 34.07
CA LYS A 145 2.20 17.23 33.30
C LYS A 145 1.42 18.38 32.67
N GLY A 146 0.10 18.22 32.50
CA GLY A 146 -0.78 19.18 31.86
C GLY A 146 -0.57 19.30 30.34
N LEU A 147 -1.57 19.87 29.65
CA LEU A 147 -1.55 20.04 28.19
C LEU A 147 -0.80 21.30 27.79
N LYS A 148 0.32 21.15 27.06
CA LYS A 148 1.12 22.27 26.56
C LYS A 148 0.51 22.88 25.29
N THR A 149 0.66 24.19 25.12
CA THR A 149 0.32 24.85 23.86
C THR A 149 1.41 24.56 22.82
N GLY A 150 1.05 23.96 21.69
CA GLY A 150 1.97 23.71 20.58
C GLY A 150 1.62 22.42 19.82
N LEU A 151 2.55 22.00 18.97
CA LEU A 151 2.43 20.79 18.15
C LEU A 151 3.47 19.74 18.58
N LEU A 152 3.00 18.52 18.83
CA LEU A 152 3.81 17.33 19.04
C LEU A 152 3.77 16.42 17.82
N ILE A 153 4.94 15.98 17.35
CA ILE A 153 5.12 15.03 16.26
C ILE A 153 5.57 13.71 16.85
N VAL A 154 4.76 12.66 16.68
CA VAL A 154 5.07 11.32 17.16
C VAL A 154 5.50 10.45 15.98
N SER A 155 6.66 9.81 16.10
CA SER A 155 7.20 8.83 15.14
C SER A 155 7.48 7.51 15.84
N PHE A 156 7.36 6.38 15.12
CA PHE A 156 7.65 5.04 15.68
C PHE A 156 8.93 4.41 15.11
N HIS A 157 9.56 5.06 14.13
CA HIS A 157 10.78 4.55 13.50
C HIS A 157 11.83 5.67 13.35
N PRO A 158 13.08 5.47 13.84
CA PRO A 158 14.13 6.47 13.74
C PRO A 158 14.41 6.91 12.31
N SER A 159 14.44 5.96 11.37
CA SER A 159 14.75 6.20 9.96
C SER A 159 13.74 7.08 9.23
N SER A 160 12.54 7.25 9.79
CA SER A 160 11.45 8.00 9.16
C SER A 160 11.28 9.41 9.72
N GLN A 161 11.98 9.78 10.80
CA GLN A 161 11.83 11.10 11.42
C GLN A 161 12.15 12.24 10.45
N GLN A 162 13.17 12.08 9.60
CA GLN A 162 13.52 13.09 8.60
C GLN A 162 12.41 13.24 7.56
N PHE A 163 11.80 12.14 7.14
CA PHE A 163 10.65 12.15 6.24
C PHE A 163 9.45 12.85 6.88
N HIS A 164 9.09 12.51 8.14
CA HIS A 164 7.97 13.15 8.85
C HIS A 164 8.16 14.66 9.01
N HIS A 165 9.40 15.08 9.30
CA HIS A 165 9.76 16.48 9.34
C HIS A 165 9.62 17.15 7.97
N GLY A 166 10.14 16.53 6.92
CA GLY A 166 10.02 17.04 5.55
C GLY A 166 8.57 17.20 5.10
N ALA A 167 7.69 16.24 5.45
CA ALA A 167 6.27 16.33 5.16
C ALA A 167 5.61 17.55 5.84
N LEU A 168 6.03 17.88 7.07
CA LEU A 168 5.51 19.03 7.81
C LEU A 168 6.12 20.37 7.44
N ASN A 169 7.25 20.42 6.73
CA ASN A 169 7.81 21.69 6.27
C ASN A 169 6.81 22.50 5.44
N ALA A 170 5.93 21.83 4.67
CA ALA A 170 4.84 22.47 3.92
C ALA A 170 3.78 23.15 4.81
N VAL A 171 3.72 22.83 6.10
CA VAL A 171 2.82 23.41 7.11
C VAL A 171 3.60 24.33 8.07
N SER A 172 4.93 24.24 8.10
CA SER A 172 5.81 24.89 9.07
C SER A 172 5.86 26.42 8.95
N GLU A 173 5.64 27.00 7.76
CA GLU A 173 5.61 28.45 7.53
C GLU A 173 4.55 29.18 8.37
N LEU A 174 3.61 28.43 8.97
CA LEU A 174 2.47 28.96 9.71
C LEU A 174 2.49 28.61 11.20
N MET A 175 3.46 27.83 11.65
CA MET A 175 3.58 27.47 13.06
C MET A 175 4.37 28.57 13.80
N LYS A 176 3.73 29.20 14.79
CA LYS A 176 4.39 30.21 15.65
C LYS A 176 5.52 29.60 16.49
N THR A 177 5.46 28.30 16.75
CA THR A 177 6.46 27.56 17.52
C THR A 177 6.95 26.36 16.72
N SER A 178 8.23 26.01 16.89
CA SER A 178 8.78 24.80 16.30
C SER A 178 8.13 23.57 16.94
N PRO A 179 7.72 22.56 16.15
CA PRO A 179 7.08 21.38 16.70
C PRO A 179 8.06 20.53 17.52
N VAL A 180 7.58 19.99 18.63
CA VAL A 180 8.32 19.03 19.46
C VAL A 180 8.26 17.67 18.78
N LYS A 181 9.41 17.01 18.61
CA LYS A 181 9.52 15.71 17.93
C LYS A 181 9.84 14.64 18.95
N VAL A 182 9.10 13.55 18.94
CA VAL A 182 9.32 12.41 19.82
C VAL A 182 9.36 11.11 19.03
N LEU A 183 10.20 10.19 19.50
CA LEU A 183 10.29 8.82 19.02
C LEU A 183 9.66 7.92 20.08
N VAL A 184 8.72 7.06 19.67
CA VAL A 184 8.07 6.09 20.55
C VAL A 184 8.35 4.70 20.00
N GLN A 185 9.24 3.96 20.66
CA GLN A 185 9.61 2.59 20.34
C GLN A 185 9.03 1.59 21.34
N SER A 186 8.68 2.05 22.54
CA SER A 186 8.01 1.25 23.57
C SER A 186 7.05 2.08 24.43
N SER A 187 6.34 1.40 25.34
CA SER A 187 5.43 2.05 26.30
C SER A 187 6.15 2.98 27.28
N GLU A 188 7.42 2.68 27.58
CA GLU A 188 8.23 3.44 28.52
C GLU A 188 8.55 4.83 27.97
N ASP A 189 8.78 4.95 26.66
CA ASP A 189 9.04 6.24 26.00
C ASP A 189 7.88 7.23 26.19
N LEU A 190 6.65 6.74 26.39
CA LEU A 190 5.47 7.58 26.59
C LEU A 190 5.51 8.32 27.93
N MET A 191 6.21 7.80 28.93
CA MET A 191 6.25 8.39 30.28
C MET A 191 6.88 9.77 30.28
N ASP A 192 7.84 10.03 29.40
CA ASP A 192 8.61 11.26 29.41
C ASP A 192 8.06 12.34 28.49
N ILE A 193 7.07 12.02 27.65
CA ILE A 193 6.52 12.93 26.65
C ILE A 193 5.59 13.96 27.30
N GLU A 194 5.78 15.23 27.00
CA GLU A 194 4.82 16.26 27.38
C GLU A 194 3.65 16.32 26.38
N PRO A 195 2.39 16.15 26.83
CA PRO A 195 1.23 16.23 25.94
C PRO A 195 1.06 17.64 25.39
N HIS A 196 0.76 17.77 24.10
CA HIS A 196 0.50 19.04 23.44
C HIS A 196 -0.92 19.11 22.89
N LYS A 197 -1.49 20.31 22.83
CA LYS A 197 -2.84 20.55 22.30
C LYS A 197 -3.09 19.91 20.94
N LEU A 198 -2.10 19.95 20.03
CA LEU A 198 -2.16 19.27 18.73
C LEU A 198 -1.08 18.19 18.69
N VAL A 199 -1.48 16.97 18.31
CA VAL A 199 -0.57 15.83 18.15
C VAL A 199 -0.74 15.26 16.75
N ILE A 200 0.36 15.15 16.01
CA ILE A 200 0.39 14.48 14.72
C ILE A 200 1.19 13.18 14.86
N ILE A 201 0.48 12.06 14.76
CA ILE A 201 1.03 10.72 14.84
C ILE A 201 1.32 10.23 13.42
N PHE A 202 2.59 10.09 13.09
CA PHE A 202 3.05 9.55 11.83
C PHE A 202 3.16 8.03 11.89
N VAL A 203 2.51 7.37 10.94
CA VAL A 203 2.58 5.93 10.75
C VAL A 203 3.11 5.64 9.36
N ASP A 204 4.25 4.97 9.29
CA ASP A 204 4.84 4.55 8.02
C ASP A 204 4.01 3.47 7.31
N PHE A 205 4.08 3.49 5.99
CA PHE A 205 3.59 2.42 5.14
C PHE A 205 4.15 1.07 5.61
N ASN A 206 3.29 0.06 5.53
CA ASN A 206 3.62 -1.33 5.78
C ASN A 206 2.74 -2.19 4.86
N ASP A 207 3.24 -3.36 4.48
CA ASP A 207 2.59 -4.20 3.48
C ASP A 207 1.21 -4.70 3.93
N ARG A 208 1.01 -4.80 5.25
CA ARG A 208 -0.26 -5.18 5.86
C ARG A 208 -1.30 -4.05 5.87
N LYS A 209 -0.93 -2.83 5.49
CA LYS A 209 -1.78 -1.62 5.49
C LYS A 209 -2.44 -1.34 6.84
N ILE A 210 -1.75 -1.73 7.92
CA ILE A 210 -2.19 -1.51 9.29
C ILE A 210 -1.76 -0.10 9.68
N ILE A 211 -2.73 0.77 9.93
CA ILE A 211 -2.47 2.14 10.38
C ILE A 211 -2.36 2.13 11.91
N LEU A 212 -3.38 1.64 12.59
CA LEU A 212 -3.36 1.32 14.02
C LEU A 212 -3.69 -0.16 14.18
N GLU A 213 -3.02 -0.84 15.10
CA GLU A 213 -3.27 -2.24 15.40
C GLU A 213 -4.63 -2.44 16.08
N ASN A 214 -5.39 -3.44 15.64
CA ASN A 214 -6.57 -3.88 16.37
C ASN A 214 -6.15 -4.90 17.44
N GLU A 215 -6.59 -4.64 18.67
CA GLU A 215 -6.21 -5.38 19.87
C GLU A 215 -6.62 -6.87 19.80
N GLU A 216 -7.63 -7.20 18.99
CA GLU A 216 -8.12 -8.57 18.81
C GLU A 216 -7.35 -9.36 17.73
N THR A 217 -6.73 -8.68 16.77
CA THR A 217 -6.24 -9.30 15.53
C THR A 217 -4.76 -9.10 15.25
N GLU A 218 -4.11 -8.16 15.93
CA GLU A 218 -2.70 -7.82 15.74
C GLU A 218 -1.88 -8.05 17.02
N VAL A 219 -0.64 -8.51 16.84
CA VAL A 219 0.32 -8.67 17.94
C VAL A 219 0.99 -7.33 18.20
N GLY A 220 0.80 -6.82 19.42
CA GLY A 220 1.26 -5.49 19.80
C GLY A 220 0.32 -4.39 19.31
N ASP A 221 0.27 -3.29 20.06
CA ASP A 221 -0.74 -2.24 19.88
C ASP A 221 -0.20 -0.84 20.18
N LEU A 222 1.12 -0.66 20.09
CA LEU A 222 1.80 0.57 20.51
C LEU A 222 1.24 1.82 19.82
N ARG A 223 0.95 1.78 18.51
CA ARG A 223 0.40 2.95 17.79
C ARG A 223 -1.01 3.24 18.24
N ASN A 224 -1.83 2.20 18.40
CA ASN A 224 -3.20 2.33 18.89
C ASN A 224 -3.24 2.87 20.34
N GLN A 225 -2.44 2.30 21.25
CA GLN A 225 -2.31 2.76 22.64
C GLN A 225 -1.84 4.21 22.72
N THR A 226 -0.80 4.57 21.97
CA THR A 226 -0.30 5.96 21.90
C THR A 226 -1.40 6.91 21.44
N THR A 227 -2.17 6.53 20.42
CA THR A 227 -3.30 7.32 19.91
C THR A 227 -4.40 7.46 20.97
N LYS A 228 -4.80 6.37 21.63
CA LYS A 228 -5.81 6.37 22.69
C LYS A 228 -5.38 7.24 23.87
N LEU A 229 -4.09 7.19 24.25
CA LEU A 229 -3.52 7.96 25.33
C LEU A 229 -3.62 9.46 25.07
N PHE A 230 -3.14 9.96 23.93
CA PHE A 230 -3.23 11.40 23.64
C PHE A 230 -4.68 11.89 23.50
N LYS A 231 -5.57 11.06 22.95
CA LYS A 231 -7.01 11.37 22.94
C LYS A 231 -7.58 11.47 24.36
N PHE A 232 -7.23 10.54 25.24
CA PHE A 232 -7.66 10.54 26.64
C PHE A 232 -7.17 11.76 27.42
N LEU A 233 -5.98 12.26 27.06
CA LEU A 233 -5.40 13.49 27.62
C LEU A 233 -6.02 14.78 27.05
N GLY A 234 -7.01 14.67 26.15
CA GLY A 234 -7.69 15.82 25.56
C GLY A 234 -6.93 16.50 24.43
N CYS A 235 -5.93 15.84 23.85
CA CYS A 235 -5.21 16.35 22.69
C CYS A 235 -6.08 16.24 21.43
N ASP A 236 -5.93 17.20 20.49
CA ASP A 236 -6.43 17.05 19.12
C ASP A 236 -5.43 16.19 18.34
N VAL A 237 -5.81 14.94 18.05
CA VAL A 237 -4.90 13.93 17.49
C VAL A 237 -5.18 13.70 16.02
N PHE A 238 -4.20 13.96 15.16
CA PHE A 238 -4.17 13.52 13.77
C PHE A 238 -3.36 12.23 13.64
N VAL A 239 -3.85 11.30 12.83
CA VAL A 239 -3.09 10.11 12.40
C VAL A 239 -2.81 10.23 10.91
N VAL A 240 -1.53 10.18 10.54
CA VAL A 240 -1.06 10.36 9.17
C VAL A 240 -0.36 9.10 8.69
N TYR A 241 -0.99 8.40 7.74
CA TYR A 241 -0.41 7.22 7.11
C TYR A 241 0.47 7.63 5.91
N CYS A 242 1.77 7.35 6.00
CA CYS A 242 2.79 7.94 5.14
C CYS A 242 3.41 6.94 4.18
N LYS A 243 4.04 7.43 3.10
CA LYS A 243 4.65 6.59 2.04
C LYS A 243 3.63 5.67 1.37
N ASP A 244 2.34 6.01 1.44
CA ASP A 244 1.30 5.30 0.73
C ASP A 244 1.24 5.80 -0.71
N LYS A 245 1.73 4.98 -1.65
CA LYS A 245 1.69 5.30 -3.08
C LYS A 245 0.28 5.60 -3.59
N GLY A 246 -0.75 4.98 -3.00
CA GLY A 246 -2.14 5.27 -3.37
C GLY A 246 -2.63 6.65 -2.92
N SER A 247 -1.83 7.39 -2.16
CA SER A 247 -2.06 8.77 -1.76
C SER A 247 -1.28 9.79 -2.60
N GLN A 248 -0.56 9.35 -3.64
CA GLN A 248 0.16 10.27 -4.54
C GLN A 248 -0.80 11.24 -5.24
N ASP A 249 -1.89 10.71 -5.80
CA ASP A 249 -2.92 11.47 -6.52
C ASP A 249 -4.26 11.32 -5.80
N LEU A 250 -4.39 11.95 -4.64
CA LEU A 250 -5.63 11.92 -3.88
C LEU A 250 -6.74 12.67 -4.64
N PRO A 251 -7.95 12.08 -4.76
CA PRO A 251 -9.09 12.79 -5.32
C PRO A 251 -9.38 14.09 -4.54
N PRO A 252 -9.93 15.12 -5.20
CA PRO A 252 -10.40 16.33 -4.52
C PRO A 252 -11.33 15.96 -3.36
N ASN A 253 -11.15 16.59 -2.20
CA ASN A 253 -11.89 16.36 -0.95
C ASN A 253 -11.59 15.06 -0.19
N ASN A 254 -10.71 14.20 -0.68
CA ASN A 254 -10.30 13.01 0.04
C ASN A 254 -9.09 13.29 0.94
N LEU A 255 -9.25 13.13 2.24
CA LEU A 255 -8.16 13.28 3.20
C LEU A 255 -7.21 12.08 3.25
N TYR A 256 -7.65 10.94 2.75
CA TYR A 256 -6.86 9.71 2.72
C TYR A 256 -7.25 8.84 1.52
N ASN A 257 -6.42 7.85 1.20
CA ASN A 257 -6.59 6.91 0.10
C ASN A 257 -7.82 6.04 0.34
N PRO A 258 -8.84 6.08 -0.55
CA PRO A 258 -10.09 5.33 -0.39
C PRO A 258 -9.92 3.81 -0.28
N ARG A 259 -8.76 3.27 -0.70
CA ARG A 259 -8.45 1.84 -0.61
C ARG A 259 -8.10 1.40 0.81
N LEU A 260 -7.87 2.33 1.75
CA LEU A 260 -7.57 2.06 3.15
C LEU A 260 -8.85 1.74 3.95
N GLN A 261 -9.47 0.60 3.65
CA GLN A 261 -10.74 0.18 4.27
C GLN A 261 -10.66 -0.02 5.80
N SER A 262 -9.45 -0.19 6.35
CA SER A 262 -9.20 -0.29 7.79
C SER A 262 -9.64 0.97 8.55
N ILE A 263 -9.63 2.14 7.91
CA ILE A 263 -10.06 3.41 8.53
C ILE A 263 -11.55 3.37 8.93
N GLU A 264 -12.39 2.72 8.14
CA GLU A 264 -13.83 2.60 8.42
C GLU A 264 -14.12 1.58 9.54
N ARG A 265 -13.33 0.51 9.59
CA ARG A 265 -13.58 -0.64 10.47
C ARG A 265 -12.94 -0.51 11.84
N HIS A 266 -11.78 0.16 11.91
CA HIS A 266 -11.04 0.28 13.16
C HIS A 266 -11.72 1.32 14.08
N PRO A 267 -12.04 0.98 15.35
CA PRO A 267 -12.82 1.85 16.23
C PRO A 267 -12.22 3.27 16.37
N VAL A 268 -10.93 3.36 16.68
CA VAL A 268 -10.24 4.65 16.87
C VAL A 268 -10.14 5.46 15.57
N LEU A 269 -9.75 4.83 14.46
CA LEU A 269 -9.63 5.52 13.16
C LEU A 269 -11.00 6.00 12.66
N SER A 270 -12.07 5.22 12.83
CA SER A 270 -13.41 5.61 12.39
C SER A 270 -13.95 6.84 13.15
N GLU A 271 -13.56 7.00 14.40
CA GLU A 271 -13.90 8.17 15.22
C GLU A 271 -13.08 9.39 14.81
N LEU A 272 -11.77 9.22 14.61
CA LEU A 272 -10.88 10.27 14.12
C LEU A 272 -11.29 10.74 12.72
N LYS A 273 -11.68 9.82 11.85
CA LYS A 273 -12.19 10.11 10.51
C LYS A 273 -13.40 11.06 10.58
N ARG A 274 -14.37 10.80 11.47
CA ARG A 274 -15.55 11.67 11.65
C ARG A 274 -15.20 13.11 12.02
N LYS A 275 -14.01 13.33 12.59
CA LYS A 275 -13.45 14.65 12.93
C LYS A 275 -12.46 15.18 11.89
N ASN A 276 -12.35 14.54 10.71
CA ASN A 276 -11.34 14.85 9.70
C ASN A 276 -9.90 14.77 10.24
N ARG A 277 -9.60 13.78 11.08
CA ARG A 277 -8.29 13.61 11.74
C ARG A 277 -7.46 12.43 11.24
N VAL A 278 -7.90 11.77 10.18
CA VAL A 278 -7.14 10.69 9.53
C VAL A 278 -6.72 11.14 8.15
N LEU A 279 -5.42 11.16 7.92
CA LEU A 279 -4.81 11.57 6.66
C LEU A 279 -3.96 10.43 6.08
N SER A 280 -3.76 10.42 4.77
CA SER A 280 -2.69 9.64 4.17
C SER A 280 -1.94 10.43 3.10
N ILE A 281 -0.63 10.19 2.98
CA ILE A 281 0.28 10.89 2.09
C ILE A 281 1.26 9.90 1.45
N ASN A 282 1.72 10.22 0.24
CA ASN A 282 2.90 9.54 -0.31
C ASN A 282 4.16 10.23 0.24
N ASP A 283 4.45 11.45 -0.25
CA ASP A 283 5.66 12.20 0.14
C ASP A 283 5.34 13.47 0.93
N LYS A 284 4.26 14.17 0.58
CA LYS A 284 3.86 15.46 1.13
C LYS A 284 2.35 15.54 1.27
N PHE A 285 1.88 16.44 2.12
CA PHE A 285 0.46 16.76 2.21
C PHE A 285 -0.03 17.41 0.92
N HIS A 286 -1.24 17.04 0.51
CA HIS A 286 -1.98 17.72 -0.55
C HIS A 286 -2.49 19.09 -0.09
N PRO A 287 -2.74 20.04 -1.01
CA PRO A 287 -3.15 21.40 -0.65
C PRO A 287 -4.35 21.49 0.31
N HIS A 288 -5.37 20.64 0.13
CA HIS A 288 -6.55 20.61 1.01
C HIS A 288 -6.25 20.01 2.40
N GLN A 289 -5.32 19.06 2.49
CA GLN A 289 -4.85 18.53 3.78
C GLN A 289 -4.03 19.58 4.53
N VAL A 290 -3.20 20.34 3.80
CA VAL A 290 -2.44 21.46 4.34
C VAL A 290 -3.39 22.50 4.93
N GLU A 291 -4.44 22.90 4.19
CA GLU A 291 -5.42 23.87 4.68
C GLU A 291 -6.14 23.42 5.96
N LEU A 292 -6.53 22.15 6.03
CA LEU A 292 -7.11 21.56 7.23
C LEU A 292 -6.16 21.63 8.43
N LEU A 293 -4.88 21.27 8.24
CA LEU A 293 -3.87 21.34 9.31
C LEU A 293 -3.62 22.78 9.75
N LYS A 294 -3.68 23.76 8.85
CA LYS A 294 -3.57 25.19 9.19
C LYS A 294 -4.69 25.64 10.13
N GLN A 295 -5.93 25.28 9.82
CA GLN A 295 -7.09 25.62 10.65
C GLN A 295 -6.94 25.06 12.08
N SER A 296 -6.44 23.83 12.21
CA SER A 296 -6.12 23.25 13.53
C SER A 296 -4.97 23.97 14.24
N CYS A 297 -3.92 24.39 13.52
CA CYS A 297 -2.80 25.12 14.12
C CYS A 297 -3.18 26.52 14.60
N GLN A 298 -4.17 27.18 13.99
CA GLN A 298 -4.67 28.48 14.44
C GLN A 298 -5.41 28.42 15.80
N GLN A 299 -5.82 27.22 16.22
CA GLN A 299 -6.53 26.99 17.49
C GLN A 299 -5.56 26.71 18.67
N LEU A 300 -4.26 26.66 18.41
CA LEU A 300 -3.20 26.45 19.42
C LEU A 300 -2.98 27.69 20.28
#